data_AF-A0A6H9XLP9-F1
#
_entry.id   AF-A0A6H9XLP9-F1
#
_cell.length_a   1.000
_cell.length_b   1.000
_cell.length_c   1.000
_cell.angle_alpha   90.00
_cell.angle_beta   90.00
_cell.angle_gamma   90.00
#
_symmetry.space_group_name_H-M   'P 1'
#
loop_
_entity.id
_entity.type
_entity.pdbx_description
1 polymer ?
#
loop_
_entity_poly.entity_id
_entity_poly.type
_entity_poly.pdbx_seq_one_letter_code
_entity_poly.pdbx_strand_id
1 'polypeptide(L)'
;MAKSLFQRVADEARPPAVLGRYGLYEDFEQVLLDDLVESGAWLDLELKRPFLALWVNEEDFDNPDWADPIIAIDQENVRKFAAMDPVVDLESLRGMRVYHIEPYVR
;
A
#
# COMPACT_ATOMS: atom_id res chain seq x y z
N MET A 1 18.00 6.89 -12.18
CA MET A 1 16.56 7.22 -12.06
C MET A 1 16.13 6.71 -10.70
N ALA A 2 15.68 7.58 -9.79
CA ALA A 2 15.14 7.11 -8.52
C ALA A 2 13.79 6.41 -8.81
N LYS A 3 13.63 5.16 -8.37
CA LYS A 3 12.35 4.45 -8.47
C LYS A 3 11.33 5.14 -7.54
N SER A 4 10.06 5.20 -7.95
CA SER A 4 8.98 5.58 -7.04
C SER A 4 8.85 4.55 -5.92
N LEU A 5 8.19 4.94 -4.81
CA LEU A 5 7.90 4.05 -3.69
C LEU A 5 7.25 2.74 -4.18
N PHE A 6 6.21 2.85 -5.01
CA PHE A 6 5.45 1.71 -5.51
C PHE A 6 6.29 0.74 -6.35
N GLN A 7 7.16 1.26 -7.21
CA GLN A 7 8.06 0.39 -7.99
C GLN A 7 9.05 -0.33 -7.08
N ARG A 8 9.58 0.34 -6.04
CA ARG A 8 10.44 -0.32 -5.05
C ARG A 8 9.68 -1.41 -4.29
N VAL A 9 8.46 -1.12 -3.83
CA VAL A 9 7.60 -2.08 -3.14
C VAL A 9 7.38 -3.32 -4.00
N ALA A 10 6.99 -3.15 -5.27
CA ALA A 10 6.75 -4.25 -6.19
C ALA A 10 8.02 -5.09 -6.44
N ASP A 11 9.15 -4.44 -6.69
CA ASP A 11 10.41 -5.11 -7.05
C ASP A 11 11.11 -5.78 -5.85
N GLU A 12 11.00 -5.20 -4.66
CA GLU A 12 11.74 -5.63 -3.46
C GLU A 12 10.92 -6.59 -2.56
N ALA A 13 9.60 -6.68 -2.78
CA ALA A 13 8.74 -7.70 -2.16
C ALA A 13 9.20 -9.12 -2.49
N ARG A 14 8.92 -10.06 -1.59
CA ARG A 14 9.28 -11.47 -1.74
C ARG A 14 8.08 -12.37 -1.44
N PRO A 15 7.45 -12.99 -2.46
CA PRO A 15 7.79 -12.88 -3.89
C PRO A 15 7.55 -11.46 -4.45
N PRO A 16 8.22 -11.07 -5.56
CA PRO A 16 7.97 -9.79 -6.21
C PRO A 16 6.54 -9.69 -6.73
N ALA A 17 5.97 -8.49 -6.66
CA ALA A 17 4.63 -8.18 -7.17
C ALA A 17 4.72 -7.43 -8.51
N VAL A 18 3.60 -7.34 -9.23
CA VAL A 18 3.52 -6.63 -10.51
C VAL A 18 2.80 -5.30 -10.34
N LEU A 19 3.55 -4.21 -10.42
CA LEU A 19 2.96 -2.87 -10.43
C LEU A 19 2.09 -2.68 -11.68
N GLY A 20 0.82 -2.29 -11.49
CA GLY A 20 -0.10 -2.02 -12.60
C GLY A 20 -0.47 -3.26 -13.40
N ARG A 21 -0.64 -4.42 -12.75
CA ARG A 21 -0.99 -5.71 -13.39
C ARG A 21 -2.11 -5.62 -14.44
N TYR A 22 -3.10 -4.75 -14.23
CA TYR A 22 -4.24 -4.57 -15.14
C TYR A 22 -4.06 -3.45 -16.17
N GLY A 23 -2.90 -2.78 -16.21
CA GLY A 23 -2.66 -1.64 -17.09
C GLY A 23 -3.52 -0.41 -16.78
N LEU A 24 -4.23 -0.43 -15.65
CA LEU A 24 -4.99 0.70 -15.12
C LEU A 24 -4.05 1.57 -14.29
N TYR A 25 -4.06 2.88 -14.58
CA TYR A 25 -3.35 3.89 -13.78
C TYR A 25 -4.17 4.33 -12.57
N GLU A 26 -5.48 4.11 -12.60
CA GLU A 26 -6.34 4.26 -11.44
C GLU A 26 -6.21 2.99 -10.60
N ASP A 27 -6.11 3.18 -9.29
CA ASP A 27 -6.12 2.15 -8.25
C ASP A 27 -4.95 1.14 -8.27
N PHE A 28 -3.79 1.50 -8.85
CA PHE A 28 -2.68 0.55 -8.96
C PHE A 28 -2.06 0.21 -7.60
N GLU A 29 -2.12 1.11 -6.62
CA GLU A 29 -1.60 0.91 -5.27
C GLU A 29 -2.46 -0.07 -4.45
N GLN A 30 -3.77 -0.08 -4.65
CA GLN A 30 -4.74 -1.01 -4.07
C GLN A 30 -4.50 -2.41 -4.65
N VAL A 31 -4.35 -2.50 -5.97
CA VAL A 31 -4.01 -3.77 -6.65
C VAL A 31 -2.65 -4.29 -6.19
N LEU A 32 -1.66 -3.42 -6.02
CA LEU A 32 -0.36 -3.81 -5.50
C LEU A 32 -0.46 -4.33 -4.05
N LEU A 33 -1.22 -3.65 -3.19
CA LEU A 33 -1.44 -4.09 -1.82
C LEU A 33 -2.14 -5.46 -1.76
N ASP A 34 -3.17 -5.65 -2.58
CA ASP A 34 -3.88 -6.93 -2.71
C ASP A 34 -2.93 -8.06 -3.12
N ASP A 35 -2.11 -7.83 -4.15
CA ASP A 35 -1.12 -8.81 -4.62
C ASP A 35 -0.09 -9.17 -3.52
N LEU A 36 0.33 -8.21 -2.70
CA LEU A 36 1.23 -8.45 -1.58
C LEU A 36 0.58 -9.30 -0.48
N VAL A 37 -0.70 -9.06 -0.19
CA VAL A 37 -1.47 -9.83 0.79
C VAL A 37 -1.71 -11.25 0.30
N GLU A 38 -2.25 -11.40 -0.91
CA GLU A 38 -2.61 -12.71 -1.48
C GLU A 38 -1.40 -13.61 -1.69
N SER A 39 -0.24 -13.03 -2.05
CA SER A 39 1.00 -13.78 -2.21
C SER A 39 1.73 -14.08 -0.89
N GLY A 40 1.27 -13.53 0.23
CA GLY A 40 1.98 -13.63 1.50
C GLY A 40 3.36 -12.95 1.46
N ALA A 41 3.50 -11.88 0.67
CA ALA A 41 4.79 -11.27 0.41
C ALA A 41 5.43 -10.66 1.66
N TRP A 42 6.72 -10.95 1.83
CA TRP A 42 7.57 -10.26 2.79
C TRP A 42 8.13 -8.98 2.18
N LEU A 43 8.15 -7.89 2.96
CA LEU A 43 8.70 -6.59 2.57
C LEU A 43 9.45 -5.96 3.75
N ASP A 44 10.62 -5.40 3.49
CA ASP A 44 11.43 -4.75 4.52
C ASP A 44 10.68 -3.56 5.16
N LEU A 45 10.91 -3.33 6.46
CA LEU A 45 10.28 -2.23 7.21
C LEU A 45 10.55 -0.85 6.60
N GLU A 46 11.72 -0.64 5.97
CA GLU A 46 12.06 0.62 5.28
C GLU A 46 11.01 0.98 4.23
N LEU A 47 10.47 -0.02 3.53
CA LEU A 47 9.47 0.16 2.48
C LEU A 47 8.04 -0.07 2.97
N LYS A 48 7.85 -1.04 3.86
CA LYS A 48 6.52 -1.41 4.37
C LYS A 48 5.86 -0.30 5.16
N ARG A 49 6.63 0.42 6.00
CA ARG A 49 6.09 1.54 6.79
C ARG A 49 5.60 2.71 5.92
N PRO A 50 6.41 3.30 5.02
CA PRO A 50 5.92 4.38 4.17
C PRO A 50 4.82 3.92 3.20
N PHE A 51 4.80 2.65 2.78
CA PHE A 51 3.72 2.12 1.95
C PHE A 51 2.39 2.06 2.72
N LEU A 52 2.36 1.47 3.91
CA LEU A 52 1.14 1.43 4.74
C LEU A 52 0.69 2.82 5.22
N ALA A 53 1.64 3.75 5.40
CA ALA A 53 1.35 5.11 5.82
C ALA A 53 0.56 5.91 4.78
N LEU A 54 0.49 5.46 3.52
CA LEU A 54 -0.41 6.04 2.51
C LEU A 54 -1.85 5.98 3.01
N TRP A 55 -2.35 4.79 3.34
CA TRP A 55 -3.73 4.62 3.83
C TRP A 55 -3.95 5.19 5.24
N VAL A 56 -3.03 4.99 6.19
CA VAL A 56 -3.24 5.42 7.61
C VAL A 56 -3.53 6.92 7.75
N ASN A 57 -3.08 7.72 6.79
CA ASN A 57 -3.22 9.17 6.80
C ASN A 57 -4.32 9.70 5.85
N GLU A 58 -5.07 8.81 5.18
CA GLU A 58 -6.28 9.16 4.43
C GLU A 58 -7.50 9.30 5.37
N GLU A 59 -8.45 10.15 5.00
CA GLU A 59 -9.69 10.35 5.76
C GLU A 59 -10.50 9.05 5.92
N ASP A 60 -10.56 8.25 4.87
CA ASP A 60 -11.29 6.98 4.82
C ASP A 60 -10.71 5.91 5.75
N PHE A 61 -9.51 6.11 6.31
CA PHE A 61 -8.95 5.17 7.30
C PHE A 61 -9.68 5.24 8.64
N ASP A 62 -10.03 6.44 9.08
CA ASP A 62 -10.74 6.66 10.34
C ASP A 62 -12.26 6.62 10.17
N ASN A 63 -12.74 7.06 8.99
CA ASN A 63 -14.16 7.13 8.68
C ASN A 63 -14.47 6.48 7.32
N PRO A 64 -14.29 5.15 7.18
CA PRO A 64 -14.51 4.46 5.91
C PRO A 64 -15.97 4.52 5.46
N ASP A 65 -16.19 4.86 4.20
CA ASP A 65 -17.49 4.63 3.55
C ASP A 65 -17.67 3.13 3.26
N TRP A 66 -18.31 2.43 4.18
CA TRP A 66 -18.61 0.99 4.05
C TRP A 66 -19.57 0.65 2.92
N ALA A 67 -20.23 1.63 2.29
CA ALA A 67 -21.02 1.38 1.09
C ALA A 67 -20.14 1.19 -0.15
N ASP A 68 -18.89 1.67 -0.11
CA ASP A 68 -17.89 1.44 -1.16
C ASP A 68 -17.15 0.11 -0.92
N PRO A 69 -17.29 -0.88 -1.82
CA PRO A 69 -16.60 -2.15 -1.67
C PRO A 69 -15.07 -2.02 -1.78
N ILE A 70 -14.54 -1.02 -2.47
CA ILE A 70 -13.09 -0.80 -2.60
C ILE A 70 -12.53 -0.37 -1.25
N ILE A 71 -13.16 0.60 -0.58
CA ILE A 71 -12.76 1.04 0.77
C ILE A 71 -12.77 -0.15 1.74
N ALA A 72 -13.80 -0.99 1.70
CA ALA A 72 -13.87 -2.16 2.57
C ALA A 72 -12.71 -3.15 2.35
N ILE A 73 -12.36 -3.42 1.09
CA ILE A 73 -11.23 -4.29 0.71
C ILE A 73 -9.90 -3.68 1.15
N ASP A 74 -9.69 -2.39 0.91
CA ASP A 74 -8.48 -1.68 1.31
C ASP A 74 -8.28 -1.71 2.82
N GLN A 75 -9.33 -1.44 3.60
CA GLN A 75 -9.28 -1.53 5.07
C GLN A 75 -8.85 -2.93 5.53
N GLU A 76 -9.37 -3.98 4.90
CA GLU A 76 -8.99 -5.35 5.22
C GLU A 76 -7.53 -5.64 4.86
N ASN A 77 -7.12 -5.30 3.64
CA ASN A 77 -5.79 -5.58 3.11
C ASN A 77 -4.69 -4.79 3.83
N VAL A 78 -4.93 -3.52 4.20
CA VAL A 78 -4.01 -2.72 5.01
C VAL A 78 -3.74 -3.41 6.36
N ARG A 79 -4.79 -3.89 7.03
CA ARG A 79 -4.66 -4.59 8.33
C ARG A 79 -3.98 -5.94 8.20
N LYS A 80 -4.33 -6.73 7.17
CA LYS A 80 -3.66 -8.01 6.88
C LYS A 80 -2.17 -7.80 6.61
N PHE A 81 -1.83 -6.90 5.71
CA PHE A 81 -0.44 -6.66 5.35
C PHE A 81 0.36 -6.13 6.53
N ALA A 82 -0.19 -5.23 7.35
CA ALA A 82 0.44 -4.77 8.58
C ALA A 82 0.69 -5.90 9.59
N ALA A 83 -0.19 -6.91 9.65
CA ALA A 83 -0.05 -8.08 10.52
C ALA A 83 0.90 -9.17 9.97
N MET A 84 1.26 -9.14 8.69
CA MET A 84 2.27 -10.03 8.12
C MET A 84 3.68 -9.64 8.58
N ASP A 85 4.62 -10.58 8.64
CA ASP A 85 6.00 -10.26 9.03
C ASP A 85 6.72 -9.42 7.95
N PRO A 86 7.49 -8.38 8.33
CA PRO A 86 7.59 -7.83 9.68
C PRO A 86 6.34 -7.04 10.07
N VAL A 87 5.82 -7.29 11.28
CA VAL A 87 4.60 -6.64 11.79
C VAL A 87 4.80 -5.13 11.94
N VAL A 88 3.81 -4.35 11.53
CA VAL A 88 3.78 -2.89 11.64
C VAL A 88 2.57 -2.46 12.46
N ASP A 89 2.80 -1.69 13.51
CA ASP A 89 1.73 -1.00 14.23
C ASP A 89 1.25 0.20 13.39
N LEU A 90 0.00 0.16 12.93
CA LEU A 90 -0.58 1.20 12.07
C LEU A 90 -0.68 2.54 12.79
N GLU A 91 -0.96 2.57 14.09
CA GLU A 91 -1.02 3.83 14.85
C GLU A 91 0.36 4.51 14.93
N SER A 92 1.45 3.74 14.86
CA SER A 92 2.82 4.29 14.79
C SER A 92 3.13 5.05 13.48
N LEU A 93 2.23 4.99 12.49
CA LEU A 93 2.39 5.63 11.18
C LEU A 93 1.60 6.95 11.06
N ARG A 94 0.79 7.31 12.07
CA ARG A 94 0.02 8.55 12.09
C ARG A 94 0.94 9.77 11.94
N GLY A 95 0.60 10.66 11.03
CA GLY A 95 1.35 11.88 10.72
C GLY A 95 2.67 11.63 9.98
N MET A 96 2.97 10.40 9.56
CA MET A 96 4.13 10.11 8.73
C MET A 96 3.96 10.74 7.35
N ARG A 97 4.87 11.63 6.98
CA ARG A 97 4.88 12.21 5.62
C ARG A 97 5.47 11.22 4.63
N VAL A 98 4.65 10.77 3.69
CA VAL A 98 5.09 9.94 2.57
C VAL A 98 5.23 10.81 1.34
N TYR A 99 6.47 11.02 0.88
CA TYR A 99 6.72 11.67 -0.39
C TYR A 99 6.73 10.63 -1.49
N HIS A 100 5.64 10.53 -2.24
CA HIS A 100 5.63 9.84 -3.52
C HIS A 100 5.41 10.89 -4.61
N ILE A 101 6.16 10.79 -5.70
CA ILE A 101 5.93 11.62 -6.87
C ILE A 101 4.71 10.99 -7.55
N GLU A 102 3.53 11.57 -7.37
CA GLU A 102 2.39 11.27 -8.23
C GLU A 102 2.85 11.44 -9.69
N PRO A 103 2.60 10.47 -10.58
CA PRO A 103 2.87 10.68 -11.99
C PRO A 103 1.90 11.76 -12.47
N TYR A 104 2.38 13.01 -12.48
CA TYR A 104 1.84 14.17 -13.17
C TYR A 104 0.46 13.97 -13.81
N VAL A 105 -0.58 14.47 -13.14
CA VAL A 105 -1.82 14.85 -13.82
C VAL A 105 -1.43 15.85 -14.91
N ARG A 106 -1.71 15.52 -16.17
CA ARG A 106 -1.74 16.49 -17.26
C ARG A 106 -3.02 16.36 -18.05
#